data_AF-S6BLX6-F1
#
_entry.id   AF-S6BLX6-F1
#
_cell.length_a   1.000
_cell.length_b   1.000
_cell.length_c   1.000
_cell.angle_alpha   90.00
_cell.angle_beta   90.00
_cell.angle_gamma   90.00
#
_symmetry.space_group_name_H-M   'P 1'
#
loop_
_entity.id
_entity.type
_entity.pdbx_description
1 polymer ?
#
loop_
_entity_poly.entity_id
_entity_poly.type
_entity_poly.pdbx_seq_one_letter_code
_entity_poly.pdbx_strand_id
1 'polypeptide(L)'
;MVAFVSEESYIAIAKGPLHPLHSLVTPIYHYPNAACAPTNVLKDIQRMLDCLFDLCLKNGMGAIAFERYMPMHNPNAMHTQIQVVPVSLDRAMDAFGFVNGSEHFAGSRVEVLSDEFPTSIESLQGRLDSIQRSYFYLQVLGKKPGGTGFVHSHCLWTLGHRGGGRRIPITFGRELVLYLLPDTAWDSVPCSKLGGHSIASSWKQYAIDWRNCVTNKDSETTLSQNLSKSLITLDTK
;
A
#
# COMPACT_ATOMS: atom_id res chain seq x y z
N MET A 1 6.13 6.19 -16.05
CA MET A 1 5.93 5.17 -15.00
C MET A 1 4.47 4.84 -14.74
N VAL A 2 3.51 5.58 -15.30
CA VAL A 2 2.10 5.15 -15.32
C VAL A 2 2.01 3.87 -16.15
N ALA A 3 1.44 2.82 -15.56
CA ALA A 3 1.27 1.50 -16.17
C ALA A 3 -0.14 1.31 -16.75
N PHE A 4 -1.14 1.92 -16.13
CA PHE A 4 -2.53 1.80 -16.54
C PHE A 4 -3.31 3.04 -16.11
N VAL A 5 -4.27 3.47 -16.93
CA VAL A 5 -5.15 4.61 -16.64
C VAL A 5 -6.59 4.14 -16.80
N SER A 6 -7.41 4.48 -15.82
CA SER A 6 -8.85 4.23 -15.79
C SER A 6 -9.64 5.54 -15.89
N GLU A 7 -10.93 5.49 -15.58
CA GLU A 7 -11.83 6.63 -15.71
C GLU A 7 -11.47 7.78 -14.75
N GLU A 8 -11.20 7.46 -13.49
CA GLU A 8 -11.00 8.46 -12.43
C GLU A 8 -9.61 8.39 -11.80
N SER A 9 -8.87 7.32 -12.07
CA SER A 9 -7.63 6.99 -11.37
C SER A 9 -6.66 6.19 -12.26
N TYR A 10 -5.41 6.04 -11.82
CA TYR A 10 -4.36 5.34 -12.56
C TYR A 10 -3.46 4.52 -11.65
N ILE A 11 -2.78 3.55 -12.25
CA ILE A 11 -1.74 2.72 -11.61
C ILE A 11 -0.38 3.20 -12.11
N ALA A 12 0.56 3.44 -11.19
CA ALA A 12 1.95 3.74 -11.51
C ALA A 12 2.90 2.86 -10.70
N ILE A 13 4.13 2.67 -11.20
CA ILE A 13 5.18 2.00 -10.41
C ILE A 13 5.60 2.90 -9.24
N ALA A 14 5.79 2.30 -8.07
CA ALA A 14 6.26 3.02 -6.90
C ALA A 14 7.73 3.45 -7.04
N LYS A 15 8.09 4.60 -6.48
CA LYS A 15 9.49 5.01 -6.36
C LYS A 15 10.20 4.13 -5.33
N GLY A 16 11.37 3.63 -5.69
CA GLY A 16 12.10 2.67 -4.88
C GLY A 16 11.29 1.42 -4.54
N PRO A 17 10.82 0.68 -5.55
CA PRO A 17 9.95 -0.46 -5.33
C PRO A 17 10.65 -1.53 -4.47
N LEU A 18 9.88 -2.19 -3.61
CA LEU A 18 10.31 -3.35 -2.80
C LEU A 18 9.97 -4.69 -3.45
N HIS A 19 9.30 -4.64 -4.60
CA HIS A 19 8.88 -5.77 -5.40
C HIS A 19 8.62 -5.27 -6.83
N PRO A 20 8.83 -6.04 -7.90
CA PRO A 20 8.55 -5.62 -9.28
C PRO A 20 7.12 -5.11 -9.54
N LEU A 21 6.13 -5.62 -8.79
CA LEU A 21 4.73 -5.17 -8.86
C LEU A 21 4.35 -4.12 -7.79
N HIS A 22 5.32 -3.61 -7.01
CA HIS A 22 5.06 -2.53 -6.05
C HIS A 22 4.60 -1.29 -6.83
N SER A 23 3.34 -0.93 -6.62
CA SER A 23 2.63 0.08 -7.40
C SER A 23 1.86 1.04 -6.51
N LEU A 24 1.39 2.12 -7.12
CA LEU A 24 0.57 3.17 -6.55
C LEU A 24 -0.75 3.20 -7.30
N VAL A 25 -1.87 3.20 -6.59
CA VAL A 25 -3.17 3.57 -7.14
C VAL A 25 -3.48 4.99 -6.71
N THR A 26 -3.76 5.85 -7.69
CA THR A 26 -3.79 7.29 -7.49
C THR A 26 -4.90 7.91 -8.35
N PRO A 27 -5.78 8.77 -7.81
CA PRO A 27 -6.78 9.47 -8.61
C PRO A 27 -6.15 10.43 -9.64
N ILE A 28 -6.87 10.74 -10.70
CA ILE A 28 -6.42 11.73 -11.70
C ILE A 28 -6.43 13.14 -11.11
N TYR A 29 -7.46 13.44 -10.30
CA TYR A 29 -7.60 14.72 -9.61
C TYR A 29 -7.02 14.69 -8.20
N HIS A 30 -6.70 15.89 -7.70
CA HIS A 30 -6.19 16.09 -6.36
C HIS A 30 -7.28 15.86 -5.31
N TYR A 31 -7.16 14.74 -4.62
CA TYR A 31 -7.85 14.50 -3.36
C TYR A 31 -6.79 14.41 -2.25
N PRO A 32 -7.02 15.02 -1.08
CA PRO A 32 -6.03 15.02 -0.02
C PRO A 32 -5.83 13.63 0.60
N ASN A 33 -6.86 12.80 0.58
CA ASN A 33 -6.87 11.42 1.05
C ASN A 33 -8.10 10.69 0.48
N ALA A 34 -8.14 9.36 0.53
CA ALA A 34 -9.25 8.58 -0.04
C ALA A 34 -10.61 8.90 0.61
N ALA A 35 -10.68 9.08 1.94
CA ALA A 35 -11.93 9.39 2.63
C ALA A 35 -12.61 10.70 2.18
N CYS A 36 -11.86 11.62 1.55
CA CYS A 36 -12.37 12.86 0.95
C CYS A 36 -12.75 12.72 -0.53
N ALA A 37 -12.47 11.59 -1.17
CA ALA A 37 -12.79 11.36 -2.57
C ALA A 37 -14.29 11.03 -2.77
N PRO A 38 -14.89 11.46 -3.89
CA PRO A 38 -16.24 11.05 -4.29
C PRO A 38 -16.38 9.55 -4.50
N THR A 39 -17.61 9.03 -4.42
CA THR A 39 -17.91 7.59 -4.54
C THR A 39 -17.45 6.99 -5.87
N ASN A 40 -17.62 7.69 -7.00
CA ASN A 40 -17.16 7.21 -8.31
C ASN A 40 -15.64 7.02 -8.36
N VAL A 41 -14.89 7.95 -7.76
CA VAL A 41 -13.42 7.85 -7.65
C VAL A 41 -13.03 6.66 -6.76
N LEU A 42 -13.70 6.48 -5.62
CA LEU A 42 -13.43 5.35 -4.73
C LEU A 42 -13.75 3.98 -5.36
N LYS A 43 -14.82 3.90 -6.14
CA LYS A 43 -15.17 2.71 -6.94
C LYS A 43 -14.10 2.38 -7.97
N ASP A 44 -13.61 3.38 -8.68
CA ASP A 44 -12.56 3.21 -9.68
C ASP A 44 -11.24 2.77 -9.05
N ILE A 45 -10.87 3.38 -7.91
CA ILE A 45 -9.74 2.94 -7.10
C ILE A 45 -9.92 1.49 -6.67
N GLN A 46 -11.09 1.12 -6.16
CA GLN A 46 -11.34 -0.23 -5.67
C GLN A 46 -11.15 -1.27 -6.78
N ARG A 47 -11.72 -1.02 -7.97
CA ARG A 47 -11.55 -1.90 -9.13
C ARG A 47 -10.07 -2.15 -9.46
N MET A 48 -9.24 -1.12 -9.42
CA MET A 48 -7.80 -1.29 -9.65
C MET A 48 -7.09 -2.03 -8.53
N LEU A 49 -7.47 -1.82 -7.26
CA LEU A 49 -6.95 -2.61 -6.14
C LEU A 49 -7.30 -4.09 -6.32
N ASP A 50 -8.53 -4.40 -6.72
CA ASP A 50 -8.98 -5.77 -7.00
C ASP A 50 -8.17 -6.39 -8.14
N CYS A 51 -7.96 -5.67 -9.26
CA CYS A 51 -7.11 -6.16 -10.35
C CYS A 51 -5.67 -6.46 -9.89
N LEU A 52 -5.09 -5.61 -9.04
CA LEU A 52 -3.74 -5.81 -8.51
C LEU A 52 -3.68 -6.99 -7.53
N PHE A 53 -4.71 -7.18 -6.70
CA PHE A 53 -4.83 -8.33 -5.81
C PHE A 53 -5.01 -9.62 -6.59
N ASP A 54 -5.86 -9.65 -7.62
CA ASP A 54 -6.02 -10.78 -8.52
C ASP A 54 -4.72 -11.12 -9.25
N LEU A 55 -3.96 -10.10 -9.67
CA LEU A 55 -2.63 -10.29 -10.26
C LEU A 55 -1.68 -10.98 -9.27
N CYS A 56 -1.65 -10.53 -8.02
CA CYS A 56 -0.83 -11.14 -6.97
C CYS A 56 -1.25 -12.58 -6.72
N LEU A 57 -2.56 -12.83 -6.62
CA LEU A 57 -3.10 -14.16 -6.35
C LEU A 57 -2.79 -15.15 -7.48
N LYS A 58 -2.93 -14.72 -8.74
CA LYS A 58 -2.55 -15.52 -9.93
C LYS A 58 -1.06 -15.88 -9.94
N ASN A 59 -0.23 -15.03 -9.32
CA ASN A 59 1.20 -15.29 -9.12
C ASN A 59 1.51 -16.05 -7.82
N GLY A 60 0.51 -16.58 -7.13
CA GLY A 60 0.67 -17.34 -5.88
C GLY A 60 1.09 -16.50 -4.68
N MET A 61 0.83 -15.18 -4.71
CA MET A 61 1.21 -14.23 -3.67
C MET A 61 0.00 -13.63 -2.97
N GLY A 62 0.21 -13.16 -1.74
CA GLY A 62 -0.68 -12.23 -1.07
C GLY A 62 -0.34 -10.81 -1.47
N ALA A 63 -1.12 -9.87 -0.97
CA ALA A 63 -0.86 -8.45 -1.20
C ALA A 63 -1.39 -7.62 -0.03
N ILE A 64 -0.75 -6.46 0.17
CA ILE A 64 -1.30 -5.41 1.00
C ILE A 64 -1.51 -4.16 0.16
N ALA A 65 -2.58 -3.43 0.44
CA ALA A 65 -2.80 -2.08 -0.04
C ALA A 65 -2.93 -1.15 1.16
N PHE A 66 -2.25 -0.01 1.16
CA PHE A 66 -2.33 0.92 2.28
C PHE A 66 -2.26 2.38 1.87
N GLU A 67 -2.96 3.21 2.63
CA GLU A 67 -2.82 4.66 2.57
C GLU A 67 -2.38 5.17 3.95
N ARG A 68 -1.38 6.06 3.93
CA ARG A 68 -0.98 6.83 5.10
C ARG A 68 -1.36 8.28 4.89
N TYR A 69 -2.32 8.75 5.66
CA TYR A 69 -2.72 10.14 5.63
C TYR A 69 -2.22 10.91 6.87
N MET A 70 -1.51 12.00 6.61
CA MET A 70 -1.15 12.99 7.64
C MET A 70 -1.63 14.38 7.19
N PRO A 71 -2.37 15.11 8.05
CA PRO A 71 -2.77 16.48 7.76
C PRO A 71 -1.56 17.37 7.44
N MET A 72 -1.70 18.16 6.38
CA MET A 72 -0.72 19.17 5.98
C MET A 72 -1.35 20.57 6.02
N HIS A 73 -0.49 21.60 6.16
CA HIS A 73 -0.93 23.00 6.17
C HIS A 73 -1.64 23.39 4.86
N ASN A 74 -1.22 22.82 3.72
CA ASN A 74 -1.87 23.00 2.43
C ASN A 74 -2.48 21.67 1.96
N PRO A 75 -3.76 21.40 2.24
CA PRO A 75 -4.41 20.17 1.79
C PRO A 75 -4.53 20.03 0.27
N ASN A 76 -4.54 21.14 -0.47
CA ASN A 76 -4.60 21.09 -1.94
C ASN A 76 -3.29 20.59 -2.57
N ALA A 77 -2.18 20.62 -1.82
CA ALA A 77 -0.92 20.02 -2.23
C ALA A 77 -0.84 18.52 -1.93
N MET A 78 -1.83 17.97 -1.22
CA MET A 78 -1.91 16.53 -0.99
C MET A 78 -2.50 15.82 -2.20
N HIS A 79 -2.03 14.60 -2.40
CA HIS A 79 -2.49 13.72 -3.45
C HIS A 79 -2.60 12.32 -2.86
N THR A 80 -3.82 11.79 -2.79
CA THR A 80 -4.11 10.41 -2.36
C THR A 80 -3.20 9.45 -3.12
N GLN A 81 -2.55 8.55 -2.39
CA GLN A 81 -1.70 7.52 -2.95
C GLN A 81 -1.89 6.26 -2.12
N ILE A 82 -2.45 5.22 -2.73
CA ILE A 82 -2.60 3.91 -2.11
C ILE A 82 -1.49 3.03 -2.65
N GLN A 83 -0.59 2.63 -1.77
CA GLN A 83 0.52 1.75 -2.10
C GLN A 83 -0.01 0.32 -2.17
N VAL A 84 0.38 -0.44 -3.19
CA VAL A 84 0.05 -1.86 -3.32
C VAL A 84 1.32 -2.66 -3.46
N VAL A 85 1.53 -3.63 -2.57
CA VAL A 85 2.77 -4.42 -2.53
C VAL A 85 2.46 -5.89 -2.36
N PRO A 86 2.97 -6.77 -3.25
CA PRO A 86 2.89 -8.20 -3.04
C PRO A 86 3.73 -8.64 -1.85
N VAL A 87 3.21 -9.61 -1.12
CA VAL A 87 3.85 -10.23 0.04
C VAL A 87 3.54 -11.74 0.05
N SER A 88 4.15 -12.49 0.95
CA SER A 88 3.78 -13.91 1.11
C SER A 88 2.33 -14.06 1.57
N LEU A 89 1.58 -14.98 0.95
CA LEU A 89 0.20 -15.33 1.33
C LEU A 89 0.08 -15.65 2.82
N ASP A 90 1.06 -16.38 3.36
CA ASP A 90 1.06 -16.87 4.74
C ASP A 90 1.42 -15.76 5.74
N ARG A 91 2.05 -14.67 5.28
CA ARG A 91 2.47 -13.55 6.14
C ARG A 91 1.57 -12.33 6.02
N ALA A 92 0.78 -12.20 4.95
CA ALA A 92 0.02 -10.99 4.66
C ALA A 92 -0.86 -10.53 5.84
N MET A 93 -1.51 -11.48 6.53
CA MET A 93 -2.38 -11.17 7.68
C MET A 93 -1.62 -10.70 8.93
N ASP A 94 -0.30 -10.95 9.04
CA ASP A 94 0.55 -10.43 10.12
C ASP A 94 0.62 -8.90 10.09
N ALA A 95 0.24 -8.28 8.97
CA ALA A 95 0.23 -6.83 8.78
C ALA A 95 -0.63 -6.12 9.83
N PHE A 96 -1.80 -6.67 10.17
CA PHE A 96 -2.67 -6.10 11.20
C PHE A 96 -1.99 -6.14 12.58
N GLY A 97 -1.30 -7.25 12.89
CA GLY A 97 -0.53 -7.40 14.12
C GLY A 97 0.61 -6.39 14.22
N PHE A 98 1.32 -6.14 13.10
CA PHE A 98 2.37 -5.13 13.04
C PHE A 98 1.85 -3.72 13.33
N VAL A 99 0.72 -3.32 12.72
CA VAL A 99 0.14 -1.99 12.97
C VAL A 99 -0.37 -1.86 14.40
N ASN A 100 -1.09 -2.86 14.91
CA ASN A 100 -1.60 -2.86 16.28
C ASN A 100 -0.50 -2.88 17.35
N GLY A 101 0.62 -3.57 17.08
CA GLY A 101 1.77 -3.61 17.98
C GLY A 101 2.66 -2.37 17.92
N SER A 102 2.47 -1.50 16.92
CA SER A 102 3.27 -0.30 16.77
C SER A 102 2.85 0.77 17.77
N GLU A 103 3.85 1.35 18.44
CA GLU A 103 3.64 2.41 19.40
C GLU A 103 3.00 3.67 18.77
N HIS A 104 3.11 3.86 17.45
CA HIS A 104 2.49 5.00 16.75
C HIS A 104 0.97 4.92 16.76
N PHE A 105 0.41 3.72 16.93
CA PHE A 105 -1.03 3.47 16.91
C PHE A 105 -1.59 3.23 18.31
N ALA A 106 -0.78 3.41 19.37
CA ALA A 106 -1.24 3.37 20.75
C ALA A 106 -2.35 4.42 20.97
N GLY A 107 -3.52 3.98 21.44
CA GLY A 107 -4.69 4.83 21.66
C GLY A 107 -5.42 5.28 20.39
N SER A 108 -5.09 4.71 19.23
CA SER A 108 -5.87 4.92 18.00
C SER A 108 -7.26 4.28 18.11
N ARG A 109 -8.23 4.85 17.40
CA ARG A 109 -9.52 4.18 17.17
C ARG A 109 -9.35 3.23 16.00
N VAL A 110 -9.53 1.94 16.27
CA VAL A 110 -9.45 0.86 15.29
C VAL A 110 -10.86 0.54 14.82
N GLU A 111 -11.11 0.68 13.53
CA GLU A 111 -12.38 0.32 12.90
C GLU A 111 -12.15 -0.86 11.95
N VAL A 112 -12.77 -1.99 12.27
CA VAL A 112 -12.95 -3.08 11.30
C VAL A 112 -14.15 -2.68 10.45
N LEU A 113 -13.92 -2.53 9.15
CA LEU A 113 -14.91 -2.08 8.18
C LEU A 113 -15.76 -3.28 7.75
N SER A 114 -17.03 -3.06 7.41
CA SER A 114 -18.03 -4.13 7.18
C SER A 114 -17.54 -5.23 6.22
N ASP A 115 -17.90 -6.48 6.53
CA ASP A 115 -17.69 -7.65 5.67
C ASP A 115 -18.65 -7.70 4.48
N GLU A 116 -19.69 -6.83 4.44
CA GLU A 116 -20.64 -6.78 3.31
C GLU A 116 -19.92 -6.50 1.98
N PHE A 117 -18.76 -5.85 2.03
CA PHE A 117 -17.82 -5.72 0.92
C PHE A 117 -16.40 -5.90 1.48
N PRO A 118 -15.79 -7.10 1.40
CA PRO A 118 -14.47 -7.37 2.00
C PRO A 118 -13.33 -6.59 1.31
N THR A 119 -13.66 -5.75 0.33
CA THR A 119 -12.77 -4.93 -0.46
C THR A 119 -13.44 -3.60 -0.82
N SER A 120 -13.75 -2.71 0.12
CA SER A 120 -14.21 -1.39 -0.31
C SER A 120 -13.54 -0.25 0.44
N ILE A 121 -12.50 0.28 -0.19
CA ILE A 121 -12.00 1.61 0.11
C ILE A 121 -13.11 2.68 0.02
N GLU A 122 -14.20 2.38 -0.69
CA GLU A 122 -15.47 3.12 -0.65
C GLU A 122 -15.99 3.33 0.76
N SER A 123 -15.79 2.36 1.65
CA SER A 123 -16.21 2.47 3.05
C SER A 123 -15.50 3.59 3.80
N LEU A 124 -14.40 4.16 3.28
CA LEU A 124 -13.74 5.33 3.86
C LEU A 124 -14.52 6.62 3.63
N GLN A 125 -15.43 6.67 2.66
CA GLN A 125 -16.14 7.90 2.30
C GLN A 125 -16.83 8.51 3.52
N GLY A 126 -16.48 9.75 3.85
CA GLY A 126 -17.10 10.48 4.97
C GLY A 126 -16.77 9.92 6.36
N ARG A 127 -15.87 8.94 6.50
CA ARG A 127 -15.47 8.40 7.81
C ARG A 127 -14.55 9.30 8.61
N LEU A 128 -13.89 10.26 7.97
CA LEU A 128 -13.15 11.29 8.67
C LEU A 128 -14.08 12.43 9.03
N ASP A 129 -14.23 12.65 10.34
CA ASP A 129 -14.88 13.84 10.91
C ASP A 129 -14.18 15.15 10.50
N SER A 130 -12.88 15.09 10.21
CA SER A 130 -12.08 16.23 9.80
C SER A 130 -10.87 15.82 8.97
N ILE A 131 -10.50 16.66 8.00
CA ILE A 131 -9.22 16.59 7.28
C ILE A 131 -8.01 16.74 8.22
N GLN A 132 -8.20 17.20 9.45
CA GLN A 132 -7.16 17.32 10.47
C GLN A 132 -6.94 16.02 11.26
N ARG A 133 -7.68 14.96 10.96
CA ARG A 133 -7.51 13.63 11.55
C ARG A 133 -6.61 12.78 10.65
N SER A 134 -5.46 12.36 11.17
CA SER A 134 -4.60 11.40 10.49
C SER A 134 -5.17 9.99 10.57
N TYR A 135 -4.88 9.18 9.55
CA TYR A 135 -5.23 7.77 9.57
C TYR A 135 -4.21 6.92 8.82
N PHE A 136 -4.27 5.63 9.12
CA PHE A 136 -3.66 4.58 8.31
C PHE A 136 -4.78 3.63 7.88
N TYR A 137 -4.94 3.44 6.59
CA TYR A 137 -5.83 2.44 6.02
C TYR A 137 -4.98 1.27 5.53
N LEU A 138 -5.42 0.06 5.82
CA LEU A 138 -4.79 -1.17 5.35
C LEU A 138 -5.86 -2.13 4.83
N GLN A 139 -5.61 -2.67 3.66
CA GLN A 139 -6.35 -3.76 3.05
C GLN A 139 -5.37 -4.89 2.73
N VAL A 140 -5.78 -6.13 2.95
CA VAL A 140 -4.92 -7.31 2.89
C VAL A 140 -5.63 -8.42 2.15
N LEU A 141 -4.93 -9.03 1.20
CA LEU A 141 -5.21 -10.34 0.63
C LEU A 141 -4.17 -11.33 1.15
N GLY A 142 -4.64 -12.35 1.88
CA GLY A 142 -3.77 -13.38 2.45
C GLY A 142 -4.49 -14.71 2.63
N LYS A 143 -3.83 -15.67 3.28
CA LYS A 143 -4.49 -16.89 3.75
C LYS A 143 -5.09 -16.68 5.14
N LYS A 144 -6.19 -17.36 5.40
CA LYS A 144 -6.73 -17.47 6.76
C LYS A 144 -5.77 -18.27 7.65
N PRO A 145 -5.44 -17.81 8.87
CA PRO A 145 -4.70 -18.63 9.83
C PRO A 145 -5.41 -19.97 10.06
N GLY A 146 -4.72 -21.08 9.79
CA GLY A 146 -5.27 -22.44 9.95
C GLY A 146 -6.38 -22.83 8.97
N GLY A 147 -6.62 -22.06 7.91
CA GLY A 147 -7.62 -22.36 6.88
C GLY A 147 -7.01 -22.66 5.51
N THR A 148 -7.83 -23.16 4.59
CA THR A 148 -7.43 -23.50 3.21
C THR A 148 -7.77 -22.41 2.18
N GLY A 149 -8.49 -21.36 2.59
CA GLY A 149 -8.97 -20.29 1.71
C GLY A 149 -8.20 -18.97 1.84
N PHE A 150 -8.38 -18.13 0.83
CA PHE A 150 -7.93 -16.74 0.84
C PHE A 150 -8.95 -15.86 1.56
N VAL A 151 -8.46 -14.79 2.18
CA VAL A 151 -9.28 -13.80 2.88
C VAL A 151 -8.85 -12.43 2.42
N HIS A 152 -9.85 -11.61 2.10
CA HIS A 152 -9.72 -10.17 2.01
C HIS A 152 -10.15 -9.57 3.35
N SER A 153 -9.34 -8.67 3.89
CA SER A 153 -9.62 -7.98 5.14
C SER A 153 -9.11 -6.56 5.08
N HIS A 154 -9.69 -5.67 5.87
CA HIS A 154 -9.34 -4.26 5.89
C HIS A 154 -9.57 -3.64 7.25
N CYS A 155 -8.78 -2.62 7.56
CA CYS A 155 -8.87 -1.91 8.82
C CYS A 155 -8.45 -0.45 8.66
N LEU A 156 -9.10 0.41 9.43
CA LEU A 156 -8.81 1.83 9.52
C LEU A 156 -8.38 2.16 10.94
N TRP A 157 -7.17 2.71 11.09
CA TRP A 157 -6.72 3.32 12.34
C TRP A 157 -6.79 4.82 12.22
N THR A 158 -7.62 5.46 13.05
CA THR A 158 -7.66 6.92 13.12
C THR A 158 -6.98 7.43 14.40
N LEU A 159 -6.19 8.49 14.27
CA LEU A 159 -5.45 9.09 15.37
C LEU A 159 -5.99 10.49 15.67
N GLY A 160 -6.01 10.88 16.95
CA GLY A 160 -6.75 12.04 17.47
C GLY A 160 -6.41 13.42 16.88
N HIS A 161 -7.30 14.37 17.16
CA HIS A 161 -7.32 15.74 16.63
C HIS A 161 -6.32 16.67 17.37
N ARG A 162 -5.82 17.70 16.67
CA ARG A 162 -5.07 18.87 17.21
C ARG A 162 -3.64 18.59 17.71
N GLY A 163 -2.75 18.11 16.84
CA GLY A 163 -1.29 18.26 17.02
C GLY A 163 -0.65 17.55 18.22
N GLY A 164 -1.42 16.86 19.08
CA GLY A 164 -0.94 16.10 20.23
C GLY A 164 -0.97 14.58 20.05
N GLY A 165 -1.51 14.09 18.92
CA GLY A 165 -1.45 12.67 18.57
C GLY A 165 -0.08 12.26 18.05
N ARG A 166 0.35 11.02 18.32
CA ARG A 166 1.56 10.44 17.73
C ARG A 166 1.46 10.51 16.21
N ARG A 167 2.49 11.05 15.54
CA ARG A 167 2.53 11.13 14.08
C ARG A 167 2.83 9.75 13.51
N ILE A 168 2.18 9.38 12.41
CA ILE A 168 2.56 8.19 11.64
C ILE A 168 3.85 8.54 10.87
N PRO A 169 4.97 7.81 11.05
CA PRO A 169 6.19 8.04 10.29
C PRO A 169 5.94 7.97 8.77
N ILE A 170 6.63 8.78 7.97
CA ILE A 170 6.51 8.73 6.50
C ILE A 170 6.94 7.37 5.95
N THR A 171 7.83 6.69 6.67
CA THR A 171 8.39 5.37 6.36
C THR A 171 7.50 4.22 6.83
N PHE A 172 6.45 4.47 7.63
CA PHE A 172 5.73 3.41 8.35
C PHE A 172 5.17 2.31 7.44
N GLY A 173 4.53 2.69 6.32
CA GLY A 173 4.02 1.70 5.36
C GLY A 173 5.13 0.86 4.74
N ARG A 174 6.33 1.41 4.61
CA ARG A 174 7.50 0.69 4.09
C ARG A 174 8.12 -0.23 5.14
N GLU A 175 8.17 0.20 6.40
CA GLU A 175 8.53 -0.64 7.55
C GLU A 175 7.61 -1.86 7.64
N LEU A 176 6.30 -1.65 7.48
CA LEU A 176 5.30 -2.72 7.42
C LEU A 176 5.63 -3.72 6.30
N VAL A 177 5.87 -3.25 5.07
CA VAL A 177 6.23 -4.14 3.95
C VAL A 177 7.50 -4.93 4.26
N LEU A 178 8.55 -4.27 4.76
CA LEU A 178 9.83 -4.90 5.08
C LEU A 178 9.71 -5.94 6.19
N TYR A 179 8.83 -5.71 7.16
CA TYR A 179 8.48 -6.70 8.17
C TYR A 179 7.90 -7.97 7.51
N LEU A 180 7.00 -7.82 6.54
CA LEU A 180 6.31 -8.93 5.85
C LEU A 180 7.18 -9.66 4.81
N LEU A 181 8.22 -9.01 4.29
CA LEU A 181 9.12 -9.64 3.32
C LEU A 181 10.04 -10.68 3.99
N PRO A 182 10.29 -11.83 3.34
CA PRO A 182 11.30 -12.78 3.80
C PRO A 182 12.69 -12.15 3.65
N ASP A 183 13.67 -12.64 4.42
CA ASP A 183 15.05 -12.12 4.33
C ASP A 183 15.67 -12.34 2.95
N THR A 184 15.22 -13.36 2.22
CA THR A 184 15.59 -13.68 0.83
C THR A 184 15.08 -12.67 -0.19
N ALA A 185 14.17 -11.75 0.17
CA ALA A 185 13.63 -10.76 -0.78
C ALA A 185 14.69 -9.76 -1.26
N TRP A 186 15.82 -9.64 -0.55
CA TRP A 186 16.91 -8.70 -0.87
C TRP A 186 17.41 -8.80 -2.32
N ASP A 187 17.43 -10.00 -2.90
CA ASP A 187 17.86 -10.24 -4.30
C ASP A 187 16.98 -9.53 -5.33
N SER A 188 15.72 -9.26 -4.97
CA SER A 188 14.72 -8.65 -5.84
C SER A 188 14.51 -7.15 -5.62
N VAL A 189 15.09 -6.60 -4.55
CA VAL A 189 14.98 -5.18 -4.21
C VAL A 189 16.16 -4.44 -4.84
N PRO A 190 15.94 -3.34 -5.59
CA PRO A 190 17.00 -2.57 -6.25
C PRO A 190 17.78 -1.70 -5.25
N CYS A 191 18.19 -2.26 -4.11
CA CYS A 191 19.12 -1.59 -3.21
C CYS A 191 20.49 -1.56 -3.89
N SER A 192 20.97 -0.36 -4.24
CA SER A 192 22.30 -0.19 -4.80
C SER A 192 23.33 -0.80 -3.84
N LYS A 193 24.19 -1.68 -4.37
CA LYS A 193 25.21 -2.45 -3.63
C LYS A 193 25.80 -1.60 -2.50
N LEU A 194 25.54 -1.98 -1.26
CA LEU A 194 26.27 -1.46 -0.10
C LEU A 194 27.76 -1.71 -0.38
N GLY A 195 28.56 -0.64 -0.39
CA GLY A 195 30.01 -0.78 -0.49
C GLY A 195 30.52 -1.67 0.64
N GLY A 196 30.90 -2.91 0.31
CA GLY A 196 31.80 -3.75 1.11
C GLY A 196 31.32 -4.28 2.47
N HIS A 197 30.09 -4.02 2.93
CA HIS A 197 29.62 -4.53 4.23
C HIS A 197 28.46 -5.52 4.08
N SER A 198 28.59 -6.66 4.77
CA SER A 198 27.71 -7.83 4.78
C SER A 198 26.21 -7.45 4.86
N ILE A 199 25.53 -7.51 3.72
CA ILE A 199 24.15 -7.03 3.48
C ILE A 199 23.09 -7.93 4.13
N ALA A 200 23.39 -9.22 4.31
CA ALA A 200 22.36 -10.22 4.62
C ALA A 200 21.62 -9.93 5.94
N SER A 201 22.26 -9.30 6.93
CA SER A 201 21.66 -9.07 8.25
C SER A 201 20.99 -7.70 8.46
N SER A 202 21.14 -6.73 7.54
CA SER A 202 20.61 -5.37 7.76
C SER A 202 19.97 -4.69 6.54
N TRP A 203 19.77 -5.40 5.42
CA TRP A 203 19.23 -4.80 4.20
C TRP A 203 17.85 -4.15 4.41
N LYS A 204 17.00 -4.74 5.27
CA LYS A 204 15.69 -4.17 5.60
C LYS A 204 15.83 -2.77 6.19
N GLN A 205 16.75 -2.56 7.13
CA GLN A 205 17.00 -1.24 7.72
C GLN A 205 17.45 -0.22 6.67
N TYR A 206 18.31 -0.62 5.75
CA TYR A 206 18.76 0.23 4.65
C TYR A 206 17.63 0.55 3.68
N ALA A 207 16.79 -0.43 3.39
CA ALA A 207 15.66 -0.33 2.49
C ALA A 207 14.49 0.48 3.07
N ILE A 208 14.47 0.84 4.37
CA ILE A 208 13.45 1.75 4.94
C ILE A 208 13.45 3.10 4.24
N ASP A 209 14.62 3.59 3.82
CA ASP A 209 14.68 4.77 2.97
C ASP A 209 14.51 4.36 1.51
N TRP A 210 13.41 4.79 0.88
CA TRP A 210 13.13 4.47 -0.52
C TRP A 210 14.23 4.99 -1.46
N ARG A 211 14.95 6.05 -1.08
CA ARG A 211 16.06 6.62 -1.87
C ARG A 211 17.24 5.66 -2.01
N ASN A 212 17.33 4.69 -1.10
CA ASN A 212 18.35 3.65 -1.15
C ASN A 212 17.99 2.50 -2.11
N CYS A 213 16.73 2.44 -2.56
CA CYS A 213 16.24 1.45 -3.51
C CYS A 213 16.20 2.10 -4.90
N VAL A 214 17.35 2.29 -5.52
CA VAL A 214 17.49 3.11 -6.73
C VAL A 214 17.17 2.30 -7.97
N THR A 215 16.11 2.69 -8.67
CA THR A 215 15.86 2.30 -10.06
C THR A 215 16.35 3.39 -11.01
N ASN A 216 16.82 2.99 -12.20
CA ASN A 216 17.06 3.95 -13.29
C ASN A 216 15.83 4.04 -14.20
N LYS A 217 15.78 5.07 -15.05
CA LYS A 217 14.65 5.33 -15.95
C LYS A 217 14.28 4.13 -16.82
N ASP A 218 15.28 3.37 -17.29
CA ASP A 218 15.05 2.19 -18.13
C ASP A 218 14.39 1.08 -17.33
N SER A 219 14.87 0.81 -16.11
CA SER A 219 14.28 -0.18 -15.19
C SER A 219 12.85 0.19 -14.82
N GLU A 220 12.60 1.46 -14.51
CA GLU A 220 11.25 1.98 -14.23
C GLU A 220 10.32 1.83 -15.43
N THR A 221 10.83 2.06 -16.65
CA THR A 221 10.08 1.88 -17.89
C THR A 221 9.75 0.40 -18.12
N THR A 222 10.71 -0.50 -17.92
CA THR A 222 10.48 -1.95 -18.03
C THR A 222 9.46 -2.45 -17.01
N LEU A 223 9.56 -2.03 -15.74
CA LEU A 223 8.58 -2.38 -14.70
C LEU A 223 7.18 -1.90 -15.08
N SER A 224 7.07 -0.66 -15.54
CA SER A 224 5.80 -0.05 -15.97
C SER A 224 5.18 -0.80 -17.16
N GLN A 225 5.98 -1.17 -18.16
CA GLN A 225 5.51 -1.93 -19.32
C GLN A 225 5.09 -3.36 -18.95
N ASN A 226 5.84 -4.02 -18.08
CA ASN A 226 5.51 -5.36 -17.62
C ASN A 226 4.21 -5.38 -16.82
N LEU A 227 4.06 -4.44 -15.88
CA LEU A 227 2.82 -4.29 -15.11
C LEU A 227 1.62 -3.99 -16.04
N SER A 228 1.80 -3.10 -17.02
CA SER A 228 0.76 -2.79 -18.01
C SER A 228 0.29 -4.04 -18.78
N LYS A 229 1.23 -4.84 -19.30
CA LYS A 229 0.92 -6.10 -19.99
C LYS A 229 0.18 -7.09 -19.09
N SER A 230 0.61 -7.22 -17.84
CA SER A 230 -0.03 -8.09 -16.86
C SER A 230 -1.48 -7.66 -16.59
N LEU A 231 -1.74 -6.36 -16.42
CA LEU A 231 -3.07 -5.83 -16.16
C LEU A 231 -4.03 -6.01 -17.34
N ILE A 232 -3.58 -5.75 -18.57
CA ILE A 232 -4.40 -5.94 -19.79
C ILE A 232 -4.84 -7.40 -19.94
N THR A 233 -3.98 -8.35 -19.56
CA THR A 233 -4.29 -9.78 -19.62
C THR A 233 -5.35 -10.20 -18.60
N LEU A 234 -5.57 -9.40 -17.55
CA LEU A 234 -6.60 -9.62 -16.54
C LEU A 234 -7.94 -9.01 -16.94
N ASP A 235 -7.91 -7.81 -17.53
CA ASP A 235 -9.09 -7.04 -17.96
C ASP A 235 -9.81 -7.66 -19.18
N THR A 236 -9.14 -8.56 -19.89
CA THR A 236 -9.67 -9.25 -21.08
C THR A 236 -10.35 -10.60 -20.79
N LYS A 237 -10.60 -10.94 -19.52
CA LYS A 237 -11.29 -12.17 -19.09
C LYS A 237 -12.45 -11.86 -18.17
#